data_AF-A0A165Y5N7-F1
#
_entry.id   AF-A0A165Y5N7-F1
#
_cell.length_a   1.000
_cell.length_b   1.000
_cell.length_c   1.000
_cell.angle_alpha   90.00
_cell.angle_beta   90.00
_cell.angle_gamma   90.00
#
_symmetry.space_group_name_H-M   'P 1'
#
loop_
_entity.id
_entity.type
_entity.pdbx_description
1 polymer ?
#
loop_
_entity_poly.entity_id
_entity_poly.type
_entity_poly.pdbx_seq_one_letter_code
_entity_poly.pdbx_strand_id
1 'polypeptide(L)'
;MASLTNAPTQQRPSHPFAGSKGLLIVVPRDHIDVEEEADFYDQFTEDKLKRRHYNHDLVDTRSIISDPDIQIQDNRTPSTSDFFPSPSLTAPFAQNVKIDGWTTVGDKDPTGGGYIVFDCRIITREGITIHIYKRYSSFARLRSVLRNSVPPHLRVMIPPLPPKSPLSKFRQTFLATRRQELECWLAFILLHPDLGGRQEVKNWVTKSE
;
A
#
# COMPACT_ATOMS: atom_id res chain seq x y z
N MET A 1 71.46 23.52 -7.18
CA MET A 1 70.95 22.99 -5.89
C MET A 1 69.43 23.07 -5.95
N ALA A 2 68.77 21.95 -6.21
CA ALA A 2 67.31 21.88 -6.38
C ALA A 2 66.68 21.42 -5.06
N SER A 3 65.76 22.22 -4.51
CA SER A 3 65.01 21.89 -3.30
C SER A 3 63.68 21.23 -3.69
N LEU A 4 63.48 19.98 -3.27
CA LEU A 4 62.25 19.22 -3.41
C LEU A 4 61.26 19.64 -2.31
N THR A 5 60.14 20.26 -2.67
CA THR A 5 59.00 20.49 -1.79
C THR A 5 58.12 19.25 -1.69
N ASN A 6 58.00 18.73 -0.46
CA ASN A 6 57.22 17.55 -0.09
C ASN A 6 55.72 17.92 -0.02
N ALA A 7 54.84 17.19 -0.71
CA ALA A 7 53.39 17.39 -0.66
C ALA A 7 52.75 16.45 0.40
N PRO A 8 51.77 16.92 1.20
CA PRO A 8 51.13 16.09 2.21
C PRO A 8 50.12 15.10 1.59
N THR A 9 50.23 13.84 2.01
CA THR A 9 49.35 12.72 1.63
C THR A 9 47.92 12.95 2.16
N GLN A 10 46.97 13.23 1.26
CA GLN A 10 45.54 13.23 1.59
C GLN A 10 45.08 11.81 1.94
N GLN A 11 44.82 11.55 3.22
CA GLN A 11 44.07 10.37 3.65
C GLN A 11 42.65 10.42 3.09
N ARG A 12 42.29 9.43 2.29
CA ARG A 12 40.92 9.26 1.77
C ARG A 12 39.99 8.95 2.95
N PRO A 13 38.78 9.54 3.02
CA PRO A 13 37.82 9.22 4.06
C PRO A 13 37.41 7.74 3.97
N SER A 14 37.58 7.03 5.07
CA SER A 14 37.18 5.62 5.21
C SER A 14 35.68 5.48 4.99
N HIS A 15 35.31 4.75 3.94
CA HIS A 15 33.91 4.45 3.61
C HIS A 15 33.27 3.62 4.74
N PRO A 16 32.03 3.92 5.17
CA PRO A 16 31.38 3.28 6.34
C PRO A 16 31.16 1.76 6.19
N PHE A 17 31.37 1.20 4.99
CA PHE A 17 31.24 -0.22 4.68
C PHE A 17 32.59 -0.92 4.41
N ALA A 18 33.73 -0.27 4.66
CA ALA A 18 35.07 -0.80 4.35
C ALA A 18 35.42 -2.12 5.09
N GLY A 19 34.65 -2.50 6.12
CA GLY A 19 34.79 -3.77 6.85
C GLY A 19 33.57 -4.68 6.81
N SER A 20 32.52 -4.35 6.03
CA SER A 20 31.34 -5.20 5.97
C SER A 20 31.65 -6.46 5.15
N LYS A 21 31.75 -7.61 5.81
CA LYS A 21 31.71 -8.94 5.17
C LYS A 21 30.27 -9.29 4.76
N GLY A 22 29.60 -8.37 4.06
CA GLY A 22 28.32 -8.67 3.43
C GLY A 22 28.58 -9.71 2.34
N LEU A 23 28.08 -10.92 2.54
CA LEU A 23 28.09 -12.03 1.58
C LEU A 23 27.26 -11.64 0.34
N LEU A 24 27.80 -10.75 -0.48
CA LEU A 24 27.37 -10.60 -1.86
C LEU A 24 28.10 -11.69 -2.64
N ILE A 25 27.44 -12.83 -2.79
CA ILE A 25 27.91 -13.90 -3.65
C ILE A 25 27.55 -13.50 -5.07
N VAL A 26 28.54 -13.05 -5.83
CA VAL A 26 28.42 -12.97 -7.29
C VAL A 26 28.38 -14.40 -7.78
N VAL A 27 27.19 -14.89 -8.13
CA VAL A 27 27.02 -16.22 -8.71
C VAL A 27 27.69 -16.18 -10.08
N PRO A 28 28.80 -16.92 -10.30
CA PRO A 28 29.48 -16.96 -11.58
C PRO A 28 28.71 -17.94 -12.48
N ARG A 29 27.61 -17.47 -13.07
CA ARG A 29 26.94 -18.15 -14.18
C ARG A 29 26.83 -17.15 -15.32
N ASP A 30 27.37 -17.51 -16.48
CA ASP A 30 27.38 -16.69 -17.70
C ASP A 30 25.98 -16.50 -18.31
N HIS A 31 24.96 -17.16 -17.75
CA HIS A 31 23.55 -16.97 -18.09
C HIS A 31 22.72 -16.94 -16.81
N ILE A 32 21.79 -15.99 -16.75
CA ILE A 32 20.76 -15.92 -15.73
C ILE A 32 19.62 -16.81 -16.24
N ASP A 33 19.36 -17.91 -15.54
CA ASP A 33 18.18 -18.73 -15.80
C ASP A 33 16.95 -17.95 -15.32
N VAL A 34 16.24 -17.34 -16.27
CA VAL A 34 15.09 -16.46 -16.02
C VAL A 34 13.94 -17.23 -15.36
N GLU A 35 13.82 -18.53 -15.63
CA GLU A 35 12.75 -19.38 -15.08
C GLU A 35 13.07 -19.80 -13.65
N GLU A 36 14.29 -20.30 -13.39
CA GLU A 36 14.75 -20.62 -12.02
C GLU A 36 14.74 -19.35 -11.14
N GLU A 37 15.10 -18.20 -11.70
CA GLU A 37 14.97 -16.92 -11.03
C GLU A 37 13.49 -16.60 -10.74
N ALA A 38 12.59 -16.71 -11.72
CA ALA A 38 11.15 -16.46 -11.53
C ALA A 38 10.56 -17.32 -10.41
N ASP A 39 10.85 -18.62 -10.41
CA ASP A 39 10.42 -19.58 -9.38
C ASP A 39 10.94 -19.18 -8.00
N PHE A 40 12.22 -18.80 -7.90
CA PHE A 40 12.80 -18.31 -6.65
C PHE A 40 12.07 -17.08 -6.12
N TYR A 41 11.67 -16.15 -6.99
CA TYR A 41 10.93 -14.96 -6.57
C TYR A 41 9.48 -15.25 -6.20
N ASP A 42 8.81 -16.16 -6.89
CA ASP A 42 7.44 -16.57 -6.55
C ASP A 42 7.44 -17.22 -5.18
N GLN A 43 8.39 -18.12 -4.92
CA GLN A 43 8.57 -18.74 -3.60
C GLN A 43 8.93 -17.72 -2.51
N PHE A 44 9.84 -16.79 -2.78
CA PHE A 44 10.22 -15.74 -1.82
C PHE A 44 9.06 -14.76 -1.52
N THR A 45 8.25 -14.47 -2.53
CA THR A 45 7.07 -13.58 -2.41
C THR A 45 5.98 -14.28 -1.59
N GLU A 46 5.67 -15.53 -1.91
CA GLU A 46 4.75 -16.38 -1.16
C GLU A 46 5.16 -16.49 0.31
N ASP A 47 6.44 -16.71 0.62
CA ASP A 47 6.91 -16.78 2.00
C ASP A 47 6.74 -15.47 2.76
N LYS A 48 6.91 -14.33 2.08
CA LYS A 48 6.67 -13.00 2.67
C LYS A 48 5.19 -12.73 2.91
N LEU A 49 4.31 -13.17 2.01
CA LEU A 49 2.85 -13.10 2.14
C LEU A 49 2.35 -14.01 3.26
N LYS A 50 2.79 -15.27 3.30
CA LYS A 50 2.49 -16.22 4.37
C LYS A 50 2.86 -15.66 5.73
N ARG A 51 4.10 -15.14 5.89
CA ARG A 51 4.53 -14.47 7.12
C ARG A 51 3.64 -13.28 7.53
N ARG A 52 2.99 -12.60 6.59
CA ARG A 52 2.05 -11.51 6.88
C ARG A 52 0.67 -12.03 7.29
N HIS A 53 0.11 -13.03 6.61
CA HIS A 53 -1.17 -13.63 6.99
C HIS A 53 -1.11 -14.19 8.42
N TYR A 54 -0.04 -14.91 8.79
CA TYR A 54 0.11 -15.40 10.17
C TYR A 54 0.20 -14.30 11.24
N ASN A 55 0.71 -13.11 10.90
CA ASN A 55 0.75 -11.98 11.84
C ASN A 55 -0.58 -11.22 11.92
N HIS A 56 -1.46 -11.35 10.92
CA HIS A 56 -2.79 -10.75 10.93
C HIS A 56 -3.79 -11.60 11.72
N ASP A 57 -3.67 -12.93 11.68
CA ASP A 57 -4.53 -13.85 12.43
C ASP A 57 -4.28 -13.83 13.95
N LEU A 58 -3.19 -13.19 14.41
CA LEU A 58 -2.88 -13.01 15.83
C LEU A 58 -3.30 -11.63 16.38
N VAL A 59 -4.06 -10.86 15.62
CA VAL A 59 -4.92 -9.82 16.22
C VAL A 59 -6.19 -10.53 16.66
N ASP A 60 -6.10 -11.14 17.84
CA ASP A 60 -7.19 -11.75 18.58
C ASP A 60 -8.39 -10.78 18.56
N THR A 61 -9.36 -11.03 17.68
CA THR A 61 -10.70 -10.48 17.77
C THR A 61 -11.38 -11.15 18.95
N ARG A 62 -10.84 -10.95 20.16
CA ARG A 62 -11.64 -11.10 21.38
C ARG A 62 -12.77 -10.12 21.21
N SER A 63 -13.93 -10.69 20.94
CA SER A 63 -15.23 -10.06 20.91
C SER A 63 -15.40 -9.14 22.13
N ILE A 64 -15.10 -7.85 21.95
CA ILE A 64 -15.54 -6.77 22.85
C ILE A 64 -16.96 -6.37 22.45
N ILE A 65 -17.85 -7.35 22.32
CA ILE A 65 -19.28 -7.11 22.18
C ILE A 65 -19.95 -8.09 23.15
N SER A 66 -19.97 -7.69 24.42
CA SER A 66 -21.05 -8.06 25.32
C SER A 66 -21.94 -6.83 25.41
N ASP A 67 -22.70 -6.56 24.35
CA ASP A 67 -23.79 -5.60 24.36
C ASP A 67 -25.09 -6.37 24.04
N PRO A 68 -26.10 -6.36 24.92
CA PRO A 68 -27.30 -7.17 24.78
C PRO A 68 -28.38 -6.56 23.87
N ASP A 69 -28.02 -5.69 22.91
CA ASP A 69 -29.01 -4.95 22.10
C ASP A 69 -28.67 -4.96 20.59
N ILE A 70 -28.53 -6.16 20.01
CA ILE A 70 -28.59 -6.32 18.55
C ILE A 70 -30.06 -6.15 18.14
N GLN A 71 -30.50 -4.91 17.93
CA GLN A 71 -31.73 -4.65 17.19
C GLN A 71 -31.42 -4.71 15.69
N ILE A 72 -31.90 -5.77 15.05
CA ILE A 72 -31.99 -5.87 13.59
C ILE A 72 -33.08 -4.88 13.19
N GLN A 73 -32.69 -3.68 12.75
CA GLN A 73 -33.63 -2.67 12.29
C GLN A 73 -33.71 -2.65 10.77
N ASP A 74 -34.87 -3.03 10.27
CA ASP A 74 -35.24 -3.12 8.86
C ASP A 74 -35.24 -1.71 8.25
N ASN A 75 -34.38 -1.47 7.26
CA ASN A 75 -34.27 -0.19 6.59
C ASN A 75 -35.40 0.02 5.57
N ARG A 76 -36.64 0.23 6.04
CA ARG A 76 -37.76 0.64 5.18
C ARG A 76 -38.58 1.80 5.78
N THR A 77 -38.37 2.98 5.19
CA THR A 77 -39.18 4.23 5.22
C THR A 77 -39.19 5.10 6.49
N PRO A 78 -39.32 6.43 6.36
CA PRO A 78 -39.00 7.39 7.42
C PRO A 78 -40.24 7.64 8.29
N SER A 79 -40.23 7.13 9.52
CA SER A 79 -41.22 7.48 10.53
C SER A 79 -40.63 8.46 11.54
N THR A 80 -41.13 9.68 11.43
CA THR A 80 -41.15 10.80 12.38
C THR A 80 -40.92 10.43 13.85
N SER A 81 -39.66 10.41 14.32
CA SER A 81 -39.34 10.56 15.75
C SER A 81 -37.86 10.89 15.98
N ASP A 82 -37.37 11.99 15.38
CA ASP A 82 -36.02 12.50 15.61
C ASP A 82 -36.06 13.58 16.70
N PHE A 83 -36.05 13.17 17.98
CA PHE A 83 -35.84 14.08 19.12
C PHE A 83 -34.54 13.82 19.90
N PHE A 84 -33.70 12.90 19.40
CA PHE A 84 -32.33 12.71 19.88
C PHE A 84 -31.40 12.56 18.68
N PRO A 85 -30.44 13.49 18.46
CA PRO A 85 -29.40 13.27 17.48
C PRO A 85 -28.48 12.18 18.03
N SER A 86 -28.77 10.93 17.67
CA SER A 86 -27.81 9.84 17.80
C SER A 86 -26.54 10.25 17.04
N PRO A 87 -25.33 10.09 17.61
CA PRO A 87 -24.09 10.41 16.91
C PRO A 87 -24.07 9.57 15.64
N SER A 88 -24.27 10.24 14.51
CA SER A 88 -24.47 9.64 13.19
C SER A 88 -23.52 8.47 12.99
N LEU A 89 -24.09 7.26 12.83
CA LEU A 89 -23.37 6.16 12.18
C LEU A 89 -23.00 6.69 10.80
N THR A 90 -21.76 7.19 10.68
CA THR A 90 -21.30 7.87 9.48
C THR A 90 -21.25 6.81 8.40
N ALA A 91 -22.17 6.87 7.46
CA ALA A 91 -22.25 5.87 6.40
C ALA A 91 -20.92 5.82 5.61
N PRO A 92 -20.51 4.62 5.15
CA PRO A 92 -19.27 4.47 4.42
C PRO A 92 -19.27 5.30 3.13
N PHE A 93 -18.09 5.76 2.73
CA PHE A 93 -17.93 6.62 1.55
C PHE A 93 -18.19 5.85 0.25
N ALA A 94 -17.70 4.62 0.17
CA ALA A 94 -17.89 3.75 -0.98
C ALA A 94 -18.74 2.53 -0.62
N GLN A 95 -19.52 2.06 -1.60
CA GLN A 95 -20.22 0.79 -1.53
C GLN A 95 -19.32 -0.36 -1.99
N ASN A 96 -18.50 -0.12 -3.01
CA ASN A 96 -17.63 -1.13 -3.59
C ASN A 96 -16.35 -0.50 -4.16
N VAL A 97 -15.26 -1.26 -4.16
CA VAL A 97 -13.96 -0.87 -4.68
C VAL A 97 -13.36 -2.05 -5.42
N LYS A 98 -12.86 -1.80 -6.63
CA LYS A 98 -12.16 -2.79 -7.44
C LYS A 98 -10.97 -2.15 -8.15
N ILE A 99 -9.87 -2.88 -8.32
CA ILE A 99 -8.76 -2.43 -9.16
C ILE A 99 -8.76 -3.27 -10.44
N ASP A 100 -9.25 -2.73 -11.55
CA ASP A 100 -9.49 -3.49 -12.77
C ASP A 100 -8.19 -3.93 -13.46
N GLY A 101 -7.13 -3.14 -13.33
CA GLY A 101 -5.85 -3.46 -13.96
C GLY A 101 -4.77 -2.43 -13.66
N TRP A 102 -3.70 -2.49 -14.46
CA TRP A 102 -2.61 -1.53 -14.41
C TRP A 102 -2.10 -1.20 -15.81
N THR A 103 -1.53 0.00 -15.95
CA THR A 103 -0.88 0.47 -17.16
C THR A 103 0.53 0.93 -16.85
N THR A 104 1.44 0.71 -17.79
CA THR A 104 2.80 1.27 -17.72
C THR A 104 2.80 2.61 -18.43
N VAL A 105 3.24 3.65 -17.73
CA VAL A 105 3.34 5.01 -18.26
C VAL A 105 4.81 5.41 -18.33
N GLY A 106 5.22 5.96 -19.46
CA GLY A 106 6.60 6.36 -19.76
C GLY A 106 7.22 5.52 -20.88
N ASP A 107 8.20 6.11 -21.56
CA ASP A 107 8.91 5.44 -22.66
C ASP A 107 9.72 4.26 -22.14
N LYS A 108 9.70 3.18 -22.93
CA LYS A 108 10.42 1.92 -22.68
C LYS A 108 11.93 2.05 -22.86
N ASP A 109 12.40 3.26 -23.21
CA ASP A 109 13.80 3.53 -23.43
C ASP A 109 14.62 3.30 -22.16
N PRO A 110 15.88 2.84 -22.27
CA PRO A 110 16.73 2.51 -21.12
C PRO A 110 17.06 3.70 -20.21
N THR A 111 16.75 4.93 -20.64
CA THR A 111 16.86 6.16 -19.84
C THR A 111 15.51 6.64 -19.28
N GLY A 112 14.40 6.10 -19.80
CA GLY A 112 13.02 6.48 -19.48
C GLY A 112 12.55 5.89 -18.15
N GLY A 113 12.24 6.76 -17.20
CA GLY A 113 11.75 6.40 -15.86
C GLY A 113 10.30 5.93 -15.85
N GLY A 114 9.98 4.84 -16.57
CA GLY A 114 8.64 4.27 -16.62
C GLY A 114 8.09 3.91 -15.24
N TYR A 115 6.79 4.12 -15.05
CA TYR A 115 6.08 3.82 -13.80
C TYR A 115 4.75 3.10 -14.05
N ILE A 116 4.22 2.47 -13.00
CA ILE A 116 2.97 1.73 -13.04
C ILE A 116 1.85 2.56 -12.40
N VAL A 117 0.72 2.60 -13.09
CA VAL A 117 -0.53 3.24 -12.65
C VAL A 117 -1.62 2.18 -12.58
N PHE A 118 -2.34 2.13 -11.46
CA PHE A 118 -3.45 1.21 -11.23
C PHE A 118 -4.78 1.92 -11.54
N ASP A 119 -5.69 1.23 -12.23
CA ASP A 119 -7.06 1.69 -12.49
C ASP A 119 -7.97 1.23 -11.36
N CYS A 120 -8.38 2.16 -10.50
CA CYS A 120 -9.27 1.89 -9.38
C CYS A 120 -10.68 2.35 -9.74
N ARG A 121 -11.59 1.39 -9.79
CA ARG A 121 -13.03 1.60 -9.92
C ARG A 121 -13.64 1.67 -8.51
N ILE A 122 -14.25 2.80 -8.18
CA ILE A 122 -14.91 3.03 -6.90
C ILE A 122 -16.38 3.27 -7.18
N ILE A 123 -17.26 2.50 -6.55
CA ILE A 123 -18.72 2.71 -6.59
C ILE A 123 -19.08 3.43 -5.30
N THR A 124 -19.51 4.68 -5.40
CA THR A 124 -19.96 5.45 -4.23
C THR A 124 -21.30 4.92 -3.72
N ARG A 125 -21.70 5.33 -2.52
CA ARG A 125 -22.99 4.94 -1.95
C ARG A 125 -24.18 5.37 -2.82
N GLU A 126 -24.04 6.47 -3.55
CA GLU A 126 -25.05 7.00 -4.47
C GLU A 126 -25.14 6.18 -5.77
N GLY A 127 -24.34 5.13 -5.93
CA GLY A 127 -24.28 4.29 -7.12
C GLY A 127 -23.42 4.88 -8.25
N ILE A 128 -22.70 5.97 -7.99
CA ILE A 128 -21.83 6.61 -8.99
C ILE A 128 -20.53 5.82 -9.09
N THR A 129 -20.18 5.41 -10.31
CA THR A 129 -18.90 4.74 -10.57
C THR A 129 -17.83 5.78 -10.94
N ILE A 130 -16.78 5.85 -10.14
CA ILE A 130 -15.63 6.74 -10.34
C ILE A 130 -14.42 5.88 -10.71
N HIS A 131 -13.77 6.24 -11.83
CA HIS A 131 -12.50 5.66 -12.23
C HIS A 131 -11.37 6.60 -11.85
N ILE A 132 -10.40 6.11 -11.08
CA ILE A 132 -9.21 6.87 -10.70
C ILE A 132 -7.94 6.11 -11.05
N TYR A 133 -6.96 6.84 -11.55
CA TYR A 133 -5.67 6.29 -11.95
C TYR A 133 -4.61 6.69 -10.93
N LYS A 134 -4.03 5.71 -10.23
CA LYS A 134 -3.11 5.99 -9.11
C LYS A 134 -1.87 5.09 -9.14
N ARG A 135 -0.70 5.71 -8.97
CA ARG A 135 0.57 5.00 -8.75
C ARG A 135 0.67 4.48 -7.32
N TYR A 136 1.44 3.41 -7.10
CA TYR A 136 1.65 2.82 -5.77
C TYR A 136 2.10 3.85 -4.71
N SER A 137 2.95 4.81 -5.09
CA SER A 137 3.41 5.85 -4.15
C SER A 137 2.28 6.76 -3.65
N SER A 138 1.20 6.90 -4.41
CA SER A 138 0.01 7.64 -4.00
C SER A 138 -0.70 6.95 -2.82
N PHE A 139 -0.83 5.62 -2.87
CA PHE A 139 -1.37 4.82 -1.76
C PHE A 139 -0.48 4.94 -0.51
N ALA A 140 0.86 4.89 -0.70
CA ALA A 140 1.82 5.08 0.40
C ALA A 140 1.71 6.46 1.06
N ARG A 141 1.44 7.49 0.26
CA ARG A 141 1.19 8.85 0.74
C ARG A 141 -0.13 8.91 1.51
N LEU A 142 -1.22 8.37 0.96
CA LEU A 142 -2.53 8.32 1.63
C LEU A 142 -2.42 7.62 2.98
N ARG A 143 -1.78 6.45 3.04
CA ARG A 143 -1.57 5.73 4.31
C ARG A 143 -0.82 6.56 5.34
N SER A 144 0.25 7.24 4.92
CA SER A 144 1.04 8.09 5.81
C SER A 144 0.23 9.27 6.34
N VAL A 145 -0.52 9.94 5.47
CA VAL A 145 -1.40 11.06 5.83
C VAL A 145 -2.48 10.59 6.82
N LEU A 146 -3.17 9.49 6.51
CA LEU A 146 -4.18 8.92 7.40
C LEU A 146 -3.59 8.56 8.76
N ARG A 147 -2.45 7.86 8.80
CA ARG A 147 -1.82 7.47 10.07
C ARG A 147 -1.51 8.67 10.96
N ASN A 148 -1.17 9.81 10.36
CA ASN A 148 -0.85 11.04 11.07
C ASN A 148 -2.08 11.84 11.49
N SER A 149 -3.19 11.77 10.75
CA SER A 149 -4.40 12.55 11.04
C SER A 149 -5.45 11.82 11.87
N VAL A 150 -5.42 10.48 11.93
CA VAL A 150 -6.38 9.71 12.72
C VAL A 150 -5.99 9.63 14.21
N PRO A 151 -7.00 9.59 15.11
CA PRO A 151 -6.81 9.25 16.52
C PRO A 151 -6.10 7.90 16.72
N PRO A 152 -5.46 7.68 17.89
CA PRO A 152 -4.70 6.46 18.17
C PRO A 152 -5.48 5.15 17.97
N HIS A 153 -6.78 5.11 18.32
CA HIS A 153 -7.60 3.91 18.19
C HIS A 153 -7.80 3.50 16.72
N LEU A 154 -8.10 4.46 15.83
CA LEU A 154 -8.23 4.20 14.39
C LEU A 154 -6.89 3.89 13.72
N ARG A 155 -5.78 4.37 14.29
CA ARG A 155 -4.44 4.16 13.72
C ARG A 155 -4.05 2.69 13.66
N VAL A 156 -4.48 1.90 14.65
CA VAL A 156 -4.24 0.45 14.72
C VAL A 156 -5.03 -0.28 13.64
N MET A 157 -6.19 0.26 13.26
CA MET A 157 -7.05 -0.32 12.23
C MET A 157 -6.50 -0.15 10.82
N ILE A 158 -5.57 0.79 10.57
CA ILE A 158 -5.04 1.04 9.21
C ILE A 158 -4.10 -0.10 8.78
N PRO A 159 -4.47 -0.93 7.79
CA PRO A 159 -3.66 -2.06 7.36
C PRO A 159 -2.32 -1.62 6.76
N PRO A 160 -1.27 -2.45 6.85
CA PRO A 160 0.00 -2.21 6.18
C PRO A 160 -0.16 -2.33 4.66
N LEU A 161 0.63 -1.56 3.91
CA LEU A 161 0.67 -1.68 2.44
C LEU A 161 1.52 -2.87 2.00
N PRO A 162 1.28 -3.38 0.78
CA PRO A 162 2.17 -4.36 0.17
C PRO A 162 3.57 -3.77 0.04
N PRO A 163 4.63 -4.56 0.25
CA PRO A 163 5.97 -4.03 0.35
C PRO A 163 6.48 -3.55 -1.01
N LYS A 164 7.47 -2.65 -0.99
CA LYS A 164 8.21 -2.30 -2.19
C LYS A 164 9.11 -3.48 -2.58
N SER A 165 9.09 -3.87 -3.85
CA SER A 165 10.10 -4.75 -4.46
C SER A 165 10.76 -3.97 -5.59
N PRO A 166 11.97 -3.40 -5.38
CA PRO A 166 12.64 -2.57 -6.37
C PRO A 166 13.02 -3.32 -7.66
N LEU A 167 13.34 -4.61 -7.55
CA LEU A 167 13.79 -5.45 -8.66
C LEU A 167 12.64 -6.09 -9.46
N SER A 168 11.45 -6.22 -8.88
CA SER A 168 10.28 -6.88 -9.52
C SER A 168 9.22 -5.89 -10.03
N LYS A 169 9.52 -4.58 -10.06
CA LYS A 169 8.53 -3.51 -10.27
C LYS A 169 7.70 -3.59 -11.58
N PHE A 170 8.19 -4.30 -12.59
CA PHE A 170 7.52 -4.47 -13.89
C PHE A 170 7.07 -5.91 -14.17
N ARG A 171 7.32 -6.86 -13.26
CA ARG A 171 6.90 -8.26 -13.46
C ARG A 171 5.38 -8.39 -13.31
N GLN A 172 4.76 -9.16 -14.19
CA GLN A 172 3.30 -9.28 -14.24
C GLN A 172 2.73 -10.01 -13.02
N THR A 173 3.36 -11.10 -12.56
CA THR A 173 2.95 -11.85 -11.36
C THR A 173 2.94 -10.94 -10.12
N PHE A 174 4.04 -10.20 -9.94
CA PHE A 174 4.17 -9.23 -8.86
C PHE A 174 3.12 -8.11 -8.92
N LEU A 175 2.81 -7.59 -10.12
CA LEU A 175 1.79 -6.57 -10.29
C LEU A 175 0.38 -7.10 -10.03
N ALA A 176 0.09 -8.35 -10.41
CA ALA A 176 -1.18 -9.01 -10.13
C ALA A 176 -1.41 -9.18 -8.61
N THR A 177 -0.42 -9.72 -7.91
CA THR A 177 -0.48 -9.89 -6.45
C THR A 177 -0.61 -8.56 -5.74
N ARG A 178 0.24 -7.58 -6.11
CA ARG A 178 0.16 -6.23 -5.56
C ARG A 178 -1.19 -5.57 -5.84
N ARG A 179 -1.77 -5.74 -7.04
CA ARG A 179 -3.08 -5.21 -7.40
C ARG A 179 -4.15 -5.75 -6.44
N GLN A 180 -4.16 -7.05 -6.18
CA GLN A 180 -5.11 -7.67 -5.24
C GLN A 180 -4.92 -7.16 -3.81
N GLU A 181 -3.68 -7.08 -3.34
CA GLU A 181 -3.39 -6.53 -1.99
C GLU A 181 -3.81 -5.05 -1.87
N LEU A 182 -3.58 -4.25 -2.91
CA LEU A 182 -4.01 -2.85 -2.95
C LEU A 182 -5.54 -2.72 -3.01
N GLU A 183 -6.23 -3.61 -3.72
CA GLU A 183 -7.68 -3.65 -3.80
C GLU A 183 -8.28 -3.93 -2.42
N CYS A 184 -7.81 -4.99 -1.74
CA CYS A 184 -8.22 -5.31 -0.37
C CYS A 184 -7.93 -4.15 0.60
N TRP A 185 -6.72 -3.56 0.50
CA TRP A 185 -6.32 -2.42 1.33
C TRP A 185 -7.23 -1.21 1.09
N LEU A 186 -7.52 -0.87 -0.16
CA LEU A 186 -8.34 0.28 -0.51
C LEU A 186 -9.81 0.06 -0.13
N ALA A 187 -10.33 -1.15 -0.33
CA ALA A 187 -11.66 -1.54 0.12
C ALA A 187 -11.80 -1.36 1.64
N PHE A 188 -10.83 -1.83 2.43
CA PHE A 188 -10.83 -1.64 3.88
C PHE A 188 -10.92 -0.16 4.28
N ILE A 189 -10.17 0.72 3.61
CA ILE A 189 -10.17 2.15 3.94
C ILE A 189 -11.47 2.84 3.51
N LEU A 190 -11.96 2.57 2.30
CA LEU A 190 -13.12 3.29 1.73
C LEU A 190 -14.48 2.80 2.27
N LEU A 191 -14.58 1.52 2.66
CA LEU A 191 -15.81 0.95 3.23
C LEU A 191 -15.89 1.12 4.75
N HIS A 192 -14.83 1.58 5.42
CA HIS A 192 -14.89 1.86 6.83
C HIS A 192 -15.65 3.17 7.10
N PRO A 193 -16.64 3.19 8.03
CA PRO A 193 -17.49 4.37 8.29
C PRO A 193 -16.67 5.62 8.65
N ASP A 194 -15.72 5.47 9.57
CA ASP A 194 -14.93 6.62 10.06
C ASP A 194 -13.68 6.97 9.23
N LEU A 195 -13.16 6.05 8.41
CA LEU A 195 -11.96 6.30 7.61
C LEU A 195 -12.36 6.79 6.22
N GLY A 196 -13.33 6.13 5.58
CA GLY A 196 -13.79 6.49 4.24
C GLY A 196 -14.38 7.89 4.17
N GLY A 197 -15.11 8.30 5.22
CA GLY A 197 -15.72 9.63 5.31
C GLY A 197 -14.75 10.80 5.44
N ARG A 198 -13.47 10.54 5.72
CA ARG A 198 -12.46 11.57 5.99
C ARG A 198 -12.09 12.38 4.76
N GLN A 199 -11.77 13.65 5.00
CA GLN A 199 -11.48 14.59 3.93
C GLN A 199 -10.24 14.20 3.14
N GLU A 200 -9.24 13.59 3.78
CA GLU A 200 -8.00 13.14 3.15
C GLU A 200 -8.25 12.03 2.14
N VAL A 201 -9.17 11.12 2.44
CA VAL A 201 -9.61 10.04 1.55
C VAL A 201 -10.39 10.62 0.37
N LYS A 202 -11.41 11.45 0.66
CA LYS A 202 -12.21 12.13 -0.38
C LYS A 202 -11.33 12.92 -1.33
N ASN A 203 -10.41 13.72 -0.79
CA ASN A 203 -9.45 14.50 -1.58
C ASN A 203 -8.56 13.61 -2.44
N TRP A 204 -8.15 12.44 -1.93
CA TRP A 204 -7.32 11.51 -2.68
C TRP A 204 -8.07 10.89 -3.87
N VAL A 205 -9.37 10.62 -3.71
CA VAL A 205 -10.25 10.13 -4.79
C VAL A 205 -10.54 11.23 -5.81
N THR A 206 -10.87 12.46 -5.37
CA THR A 206 -11.26 13.55 -6.27
C THR A 206 -10.08 14.19 -7.01
N LYS A 207 -8.91 14.28 -6.38
CA LYS A 207 -7.74 14.90 -7.04
C LYS A 207 -7.03 13.88 -7.92
N SER A 208 -6.92 14.17 -9.21
CA SER A 208 -5.92 13.51 -10.07
C SER A 208 -4.51 13.94 -9.64
N GLU A 209 -3.56 13.00 -9.63
CA GLU A 209 -2.12 13.27 -9.44
C GLU A 209 -1.40 13.23 -10.78
#